data_AF-A0A974BP71-F1
#
_entry.id   AF-A0A974BP71-F1
#
_cell.length_a   1.000
_cell.length_b   1.000
_cell.length_c   1.000
_cell.angle_alpha   90.00
_cell.angle_beta   90.00
_cell.angle_gamma   90.00
#
_symmetry.space_group_name_H-M   'P 1'
#
loop_
_entity.id
_entity.type
_entity.pdbx_description
1 polymer ?
#
loop_
_entity_poly.entity_id
_entity_poly.type
_entity_poly.pdbx_seq_one_letter_code
_entity_poly.pdbx_strand_id
1 'polypeptide(L)'
;MPMSLVRVLIAAQYEKRYIVPKFGSRLVFFRRYIDDMIMIWRGNETDFVEMVEELNNVDSPVKFTYSINPFKINFLDVEIMINGSKLDYTLYRKPTDNNVLLDYSSCHPSPMKRSLPISQFCRVLRNNSDPSASMQQISDMWTRFKERGYPDRLLSQSLEIAKKCCSESTTPDRGQAGVVFSTKFNACTKNLGKLVRKQWNI
;
A
#
# COMPACT_ATOMS: atom_id res chain seq x y z
N MET A 1 8.91 16.98 17.84
CA MET A 1 9.06 16.18 16.60
C MET A 1 7.95 15.13 16.61
N PRO A 2 7.19 14.90 15.53
CA PRO A 2 6.14 13.87 15.54
C PRO A 2 6.76 12.48 15.81
N MET A 3 6.15 11.72 16.71
CA MET A 3 6.65 10.40 17.18
C MET A 3 6.92 9.41 16.04
N SER A 4 6.18 9.52 14.92
CA SER A 4 6.39 8.71 13.71
C SER A 4 7.75 8.93 13.06
N LEU A 5 8.25 10.17 13.05
CA LEU A 5 9.51 10.51 12.39
C LEU A 5 10.71 10.02 13.20
N VAL A 6 10.59 10.04 14.52
CA VAL A 6 11.61 9.54 15.46
C VAL A 6 11.79 8.03 15.28
N ARG A 7 10.70 7.26 15.16
CA ARG A 7 10.77 5.81 14.92
C ARG A 7 11.48 5.46 13.62
N VAL A 8 11.15 6.16 12.53
CA VAL A 8 11.77 5.95 11.21
C VAL A 8 13.28 6.20 11.26
N LEU A 9 13.71 7.25 11.97
CA LEU A 9 15.13 7.58 12.10
C LEU A 9 15.88 6.56 12.97
N ILE A 10 15.29 6.14 14.09
CA ILE A 10 15.89 5.11 14.95
C ILE A 10 16.07 3.81 14.18
N ALA A 11 15.04 3.33 13.47
CA ALA A 11 15.13 2.12 12.66
C ALA A 11 16.22 2.23 11.57
N ALA A 12 16.29 3.36 10.86
CA ALA A 12 17.30 3.60 9.83
C ALA A 12 18.73 3.63 10.41
N GLN A 13 18.91 4.23 11.59
CA GLN A 13 20.21 4.23 12.27
C GLN A 13 20.59 2.83 12.76
N TYR A 14 19.61 2.09 13.26
CA TYR A 14 19.78 0.71 13.72
C TYR A 14 20.26 -0.21 12.60
N GLU A 15 19.62 -0.13 11.43
CA GLU A 15 20.01 -0.88 10.23
C GLU A 15 21.45 -0.62 9.82
N LYS A 16 21.84 0.66 9.73
CA LYS A 16 23.19 1.06 9.32
C LYS A 16 24.26 0.66 10.32
N ARG A 17 23.91 0.56 11.60
CA ARG A 17 24.86 0.27 12.68
C ARG A 17 25.01 -1.22 12.95
N TYR A 18 23.92 -1.98 12.91
CA TYR A 18 23.90 -3.37 13.37
C TYR A 18 23.61 -4.39 12.27
N ILE A 19 22.77 -4.05 11.28
CA ILE A 19 22.31 -5.01 10.26
C ILE A 19 23.27 -5.04 9.07
N VAL A 20 23.39 -3.92 8.36
CA VAL A 20 24.12 -3.86 7.08
C VAL A 20 25.60 -4.20 7.23
N PRO A 21 26.35 -3.68 8.24
CA PRO A 21 27.79 -3.96 8.34
C PRO A 21 28.11 -5.43 8.64
N LYS A 22 27.28 -6.10 9.45
CA LYS A 22 27.52 -7.49 9.89
C LYS A 22 26.96 -8.51 8.91
N PHE A 23 25.75 -8.26 8.40
CA PHE A 23 24.98 -9.27 7.67
C PHE A 23 24.75 -8.92 6.19
N GLY A 24 25.29 -7.78 5.71
CA GLY A 24 25.06 -7.29 4.35
C GLY A 24 25.42 -8.29 3.25
N SER A 25 26.42 -9.15 3.45
CA SER A 25 26.80 -10.20 2.48
C SER A 25 25.77 -11.33 2.34
N ARG A 26 24.92 -11.51 3.36
CA ARG A 26 23.85 -12.51 3.40
C ARG A 26 22.50 -11.95 2.95
N LEU A 27 22.36 -10.62 2.87
CA LEU A 27 21.13 -9.95 2.43
C LEU A 27 21.11 -9.79 0.91
N VAL A 28 20.47 -10.72 0.19
CA VAL A 28 20.31 -10.64 -1.28
C VAL A 28 19.36 -9.50 -1.65
N PHE A 29 18.31 -9.33 -0.85
CA PHE A 29 17.36 -8.25 -0.97
C PHE A 29 17.01 -7.76 0.43
N PHE A 30 16.88 -6.44 0.60
CA PHE A 30 16.46 -5.84 1.86
C PHE A 30 15.74 -4.52 1.57
N ARG A 31 14.49 -4.41 2.02
CA ARG A 31 13.69 -3.19 1.94
C ARG A 31 12.88 -3.02 3.22
N ARG A 32 12.61 -1.76 3.56
CA ARG A 32 11.79 -1.39 4.70
C ARG A 32 10.73 -0.38 4.28
N TYR A 33 9.54 -0.52 4.85
CA TYR A 33 8.50 0.49 4.84
C TYR A 33 8.08 0.81 6.27
N ILE A 34 8.46 1.99 6.77
CA ILE A 34 8.24 2.44 8.15
C ILE A 34 8.77 1.39 9.16
N ASP A 35 7.90 0.56 9.73
CA ASP A 35 8.24 -0.44 10.74
C ASP A 35 8.35 -1.86 10.13
N ASP A 36 7.81 -2.10 8.94
CA ASP A 36 7.80 -3.41 8.29
C ASP A 36 9.03 -3.60 7.39
N MET A 37 9.70 -4.75 7.52
CA MET A 37 10.88 -5.12 6.72
C MET A 37 10.61 -6.38 5.89
N ILE A 38 11.17 -6.42 4.67
CA ILE A 38 11.21 -7.61 3.82
C ILE A 38 12.64 -7.85 3.36
N MET A 39 13.07 -9.11 3.39
CA MET A 39 14.40 -9.49 2.96
C MET A 39 14.45 -10.88 2.34
N ILE A 40 15.41 -11.07 1.43
CA ILE A 40 15.81 -12.37 0.93
C ILE A 40 17.14 -12.71 1.58
N TRP A 41 17.11 -13.72 2.44
CA TRP A 41 18.28 -14.19 3.19
C TRP A 41 19.01 -15.29 2.44
N ARG A 42 20.34 -15.17 2.34
CA ARG A 42 21.24 -16.21 1.85
C ARG A 42 21.87 -16.91 3.06
N GLY A 43 21.38 -18.10 3.35
CA GLY A 43 21.84 -18.93 4.45
C GLY A 43 20.78 -19.96 4.82
N ASN A 44 21.05 -20.73 5.86
CA ASN A 44 20.06 -21.59 6.47
C ASN A 44 19.13 -20.76 7.40
N GLU A 45 18.05 -21.39 7.87
CA GLU A 45 17.09 -20.76 8.79
C GLU A 45 17.72 -20.49 10.16
N THR A 46 18.55 -21.40 10.68
CA THR A 46 19.22 -21.26 11.97
C THR A 46 20.06 -19.99 12.07
N ASP A 47 20.91 -19.72 11.08
CA ASP A 47 21.76 -18.53 11.01
C ASP A 47 20.92 -17.25 10.94
N PHE A 48 19.72 -17.30 10.35
CA PHE A 48 18.80 -16.17 10.35
C PHE A 48 18.21 -15.94 11.74
N VAL A 49 17.79 -17.01 12.43
CA VAL A 49 17.24 -16.92 13.79
C VAL A 49 18.31 -16.36 14.74
N GLU A 50 19.53 -16.87 14.68
CA GLU A 50 20.68 -16.35 15.45
C GLU A 50 20.92 -14.87 15.18
N MET A 51 20.88 -14.44 13.91
CA MET A 51 21.00 -13.02 13.57
C MET A 51 19.90 -12.18 14.22
N VAL A 52 18.63 -12.63 14.21
CA VAL A 52 17.54 -11.89 14.85
C VAL A 52 17.69 -11.86 16.37
N GLU A 53 18.13 -12.95 16.99
CA GLU A 53 18.43 -13.02 18.42
C GLU A 53 19.56 -12.06 18.81
N GLU A 54 20.66 -12.02 18.04
CA GLU A 54 21.73 -11.04 18.21
C GLU A 54 21.19 -9.61 18.15
N LEU A 55 20.37 -9.29 17.16
CA LEU A 55 19.75 -7.97 17.03
C LEU A 55 18.81 -7.67 18.21
N ASN A 56 18.07 -8.66 18.71
CA ASN A 56 17.19 -8.49 19.86
C ASN A 56 17.93 -8.39 21.19
N ASN A 57 19.18 -8.83 21.28
CA ASN A 57 20.01 -8.72 22.49
C ASN A 57 20.71 -7.36 22.63
N VAL A 58 20.74 -6.54 21.58
CA VAL A 58 21.23 -5.15 21.69
C VAL A 58 20.34 -4.36 22.65
N ASP A 59 20.99 -3.57 23.51
CA ASP A 59 20.31 -2.61 24.38
C ASP A 59 19.72 -1.47 23.54
N SER A 60 18.52 -1.72 23.03
CA SER A 60 17.77 -0.88 22.12
C SER A 60 16.27 -1.05 22.38
N PRO A 61 15.47 0.03 22.25
CA PRO A 61 14.01 -0.06 22.34
C PRO A 61 13.38 -0.79 21.15
N VAL A 62 14.15 -1.08 20.09
CA VAL A 62 13.68 -1.81 18.91
C VAL A 62 13.89 -3.30 19.12
N LYS A 63 12.80 -4.07 19.03
CA LYS A 63 12.80 -5.54 18.99
C LYS A 63 12.12 -6.01 17.72
N PHE A 64 12.66 -7.06 17.13
CA PHE A 64 12.21 -7.65 15.88
C PHE A 64 11.38 -8.89 16.14
N THR A 65 10.24 -8.94 15.49
CA THR A 65 9.45 -10.16 15.25
C THR A 65 9.59 -10.53 13.79
N TYR A 66 9.60 -11.81 13.47
CA TYR A 66 9.80 -12.27 12.11
C TYR A 66 8.83 -13.41 11.74
N SER A 67 8.67 -13.60 10.44
CA SER A 67 8.05 -14.78 9.86
C SER A 67 8.92 -15.23 8.70
N ILE A 68 9.30 -16.51 8.67
CA ILE A 68 10.14 -17.09 7.63
C ILE A 68 9.28 -18.06 6.84
N ASN A 69 9.34 -17.97 5.52
CA ASN A 69 8.78 -18.98 4.64
C ASN A 69 9.46 -18.90 3.27
N PRO A 70 9.93 -20.03 2.71
CA PRO A 70 10.67 -20.03 1.45
C PRO A 70 9.83 -19.67 0.20
N PHE A 71 8.51 -19.84 0.27
CA PHE A 71 7.63 -19.78 -0.91
C PHE A 71 6.57 -18.69 -0.83
N LYS A 72 6.24 -18.19 0.36
CA LYS A 72 5.23 -17.15 0.54
C LYS A 72 5.57 -16.20 1.67
N ILE A 73 5.34 -14.90 1.53
CA ILE A 73 5.56 -13.94 2.60
C ILE A 73 4.54 -12.80 2.52
N ASN A 74 4.06 -12.37 3.68
CA ASN A 74 3.18 -11.21 3.78
C ASN A 74 4.01 -9.95 3.95
N PHE A 75 3.77 -8.94 3.12
CA PHE A 75 4.40 -7.64 3.25
C PHE A 75 3.41 -6.53 2.89
N LEU A 76 3.13 -5.65 3.85
CA LEU A 76 2.10 -4.61 3.74
C LEU A 76 0.72 -5.22 3.40
N ASP A 77 0.14 -4.77 2.29
CA ASP A 77 -1.18 -5.16 1.80
C ASP A 77 -1.12 -6.32 0.78
N VAL A 78 0.01 -7.02 0.65
CA VAL A 78 0.18 -8.12 -0.32
C VAL A 78 0.78 -9.37 0.32
N GLU A 79 0.30 -10.53 -0.13
CA GLU A 79 0.94 -11.83 0.06
C GLU A 79 1.69 -12.13 -1.23
N ILE A 80 3.01 -12.29 -1.12
CA ILE A 80 3.91 -12.53 -2.23
C ILE A 80 4.23 -14.02 -2.23
N MET A 81 4.07 -14.68 -3.37
CA MET A 81 4.25 -16.12 -3.55
C MET A 81 5.20 -16.43 -4.69
N ILE A 82 5.98 -17.50 -4.55
CA ILE A 82 6.85 -18.01 -5.59
C ILE A 82 6.17 -19.24 -6.22
N ASN A 83 5.73 -19.08 -7.46
CA ASN A 83 5.11 -20.15 -8.25
C ASN A 83 6.06 -20.55 -9.38
N GLY A 84 6.90 -21.55 -9.10
CA GLY A 84 7.95 -21.99 -10.02
C GLY A 84 8.99 -20.89 -10.24
N SER A 85 9.08 -20.37 -11.46
CA SER A 85 9.98 -19.27 -11.85
C SER A 85 9.34 -17.89 -11.82
N LYS A 86 8.07 -17.78 -11.40
CA LYS A 86 7.32 -16.52 -11.37
C LYS A 86 7.01 -16.08 -9.94
N LEU A 87 7.00 -14.77 -9.76
CA LEU A 87 6.51 -14.13 -8.54
C LEU A 87 5.04 -13.77 -8.75
N ASP A 88 4.18 -14.38 -7.96
CA ASP A 88 2.78 -14.02 -7.86
C ASP A 88 2.52 -13.20 -6.60
N TYR A 89 1.49 -12.38 -6.63
CA TYR A 89 1.07 -11.63 -5.46
C TYR A 89 -0.44 -11.51 -5.42
N THR A 90 -1.00 -11.53 -4.22
CA THR A 90 -2.43 -11.33 -3.98
C THR A 90 -2.65 -10.36 -2.85
N LEU A 91 -3.85 -9.80 -2.77
CA LEU A 91 -4.22 -8.88 -1.70
C LEU A 91 -4.19 -9.62 -0.36
N TYR A 92 -3.33 -9.17 0.55
CA TYR A 92 -3.30 -9.69 1.91
C TYR A 92 -4.08 -8.77 2.85
N ARG A 93 -4.85 -9.38 3.74
CA ARG A 93 -5.54 -8.70 4.82
C ARG A 93 -5.15 -9.35 6.13
N LYS A 94 -4.61 -8.54 7.05
CA LYS A 94 -4.27 -9.01 8.40
C LYS A 94 -5.55 -9.55 9.07
N PRO A 95 -5.52 -10.74 9.70
CA PRO A 95 -6.69 -11.29 10.40
C PRO A 95 -7.25 -10.34 11.47
N THR A 96 -6.39 -9.52 12.06
CA THR A 96 -6.74 -8.51 13.07
C THR A 96 -7.33 -7.23 12.49
N ASP A 97 -7.24 -7.04 11.17
CA ASP A 97 -7.73 -5.82 10.52
C ASP A 97 -9.22 -5.95 10.21
N ASN A 98 -10.03 -5.36 11.10
CA ASN A 98 -11.48 -5.25 10.92
C ASN A 98 -11.85 -4.51 9.63
N ASN A 99 -10.91 -3.74 9.04
CA ASN A 99 -11.00 -3.05 7.75
C ASN A 99 -12.43 -2.59 7.45
N VAL A 100 -12.94 -1.83 8.42
CA VAL A 100 -14.34 -1.44 8.55
C VAL A 100 -14.63 -0.51 7.38
N LEU A 101 -15.33 -1.05 6.38
CA LEU A 101 -15.85 -0.22 5.30
C LEU A 101 -16.84 0.78 5.89
N LEU A 102 -16.81 2.00 5.38
CA LEU A 102 -17.72 3.06 5.80
C LEU A 102 -19.17 2.59 5.62
N ASP A 103 -20.06 2.90 6.55
CA ASP A 103 -21.49 2.60 6.37
C ASP A 103 -22.15 3.60 5.41
N TYR A 104 -22.98 3.13 4.47
CA TYR A 104 -23.60 4.00 3.47
C TYR A 104 -24.59 5.00 4.07
N SER A 105 -25.28 4.63 5.15
CA SER A 105 -26.25 5.48 5.86
C SER A 105 -25.59 6.52 6.77
N SER A 106 -24.29 6.41 7.02
CA SER A 106 -23.57 7.33 7.89
C SER A 106 -23.56 8.78 7.39
N CYS A 107 -23.38 9.72 8.32
CA CYS A 107 -23.34 11.18 8.08
C CYS A 107 -22.05 11.66 7.37
N HIS A 108 -21.42 10.81 6.58
CA HIS A 108 -20.22 11.16 5.82
C HIS A 108 -20.59 11.83 4.49
N PRO A 109 -19.73 12.72 3.96
CA PRO A 109 -19.97 13.38 2.69
C PRO A 109 -20.22 12.38 1.55
N SER A 110 -21.24 12.64 0.72
CA SER A 110 -21.58 11.79 -0.43
C SER A 110 -20.40 11.50 -1.37
N PRO A 111 -19.49 12.45 -1.67
CA PRO A 111 -18.30 12.17 -2.47
C PRO A 111 -17.42 11.05 -1.88
N MET A 112 -17.24 11.02 -0.55
CA MET A 112 -16.42 10.02 0.15
C MET A 112 -17.06 8.63 0.05
N LYS A 113 -18.37 8.55 0.27
CA LYS A 113 -19.12 7.29 0.11
C LYS A 113 -19.03 6.77 -1.32
N ARG A 114 -19.10 7.65 -2.33
CA ARG A 114 -18.98 7.26 -3.74
C ARG A 114 -17.55 6.88 -4.16
N SER A 115 -16.53 7.52 -3.60
CA SER A 115 -15.13 7.24 -3.95
C SER A 115 -14.59 5.97 -3.30
N LEU A 116 -15.13 5.58 -2.13
CA LEU A 116 -14.62 4.44 -1.38
C LEU A 116 -14.66 3.13 -2.19
N PRO A 117 -15.79 2.70 -2.80
CA PRO A 117 -15.82 1.49 -3.61
C PRO A 117 -14.83 1.52 -4.78
N ILE A 118 -14.72 2.66 -5.47
CA ILE A 118 -13.75 2.84 -6.57
C ILE A 118 -12.33 2.57 -6.06
N SER A 119 -11.93 3.21 -4.95
CA SER A 119 -10.59 3.04 -4.39
C SER A 119 -10.29 1.61 -3.96
N GLN A 120 -11.26 0.91 -3.38
CA GLN A 120 -11.10 -0.47 -2.91
C GLN A 120 -11.04 -1.46 -4.09
N PHE A 121 -11.88 -1.29 -5.11
CA PHE A 121 -11.79 -2.12 -6.32
C PHE A 121 -10.48 -1.86 -7.07
N CYS A 122 -10.02 -0.62 -7.20
CA CYS A 122 -8.70 -0.31 -7.75
C CYS A 122 -7.57 -1.00 -6.98
N ARG A 123 -7.65 -1.02 -5.64
CA ARG A 123 -6.68 -1.71 -4.79
C ARG A 123 -6.68 -3.22 -5.05
N VAL A 124 -7.86 -3.85 -5.11
CA VAL A 124 -7.99 -5.28 -5.44
C VAL A 124 -7.37 -5.57 -6.81
N LEU A 125 -7.72 -4.80 -7.83
CA LEU A 125 -7.23 -5.00 -9.19
C LEU A 125 -5.72 -4.77 -9.34
N ARG A 126 -5.15 -3.82 -8.59
CA ARG A 126 -3.71 -3.50 -8.65
C ARG A 126 -2.85 -4.50 -7.87
N ASN A 127 -3.35 -5.02 -6.75
CA ASN A 127 -2.58 -5.83 -5.82
C ASN A 127 -2.78 -7.34 -6.05
N ASN A 128 -3.17 -7.75 -7.25
CA ASN A 128 -3.28 -9.15 -7.63
C ASN A 128 -2.57 -9.38 -8.98
N SER A 129 -1.72 -10.41 -9.07
CA SER A 129 -1.11 -10.84 -10.32
C SER A 129 -2.02 -11.80 -11.11
N ASP A 130 -2.78 -12.64 -10.42
CA ASP A 130 -3.67 -13.63 -11.02
C ASP A 130 -5.09 -13.06 -11.24
N PRO A 131 -5.61 -13.10 -12.49
CA PRO A 131 -6.99 -12.72 -12.79
C PRO A 131 -8.05 -13.55 -12.05
N SER A 132 -7.79 -14.84 -11.79
CA SER A 132 -8.75 -15.70 -11.10
C SER A 132 -8.90 -15.30 -9.62
N ALA A 133 -7.77 -15.18 -8.91
CA ALA A 133 -7.73 -14.63 -7.56
C ALA A 133 -8.34 -13.23 -7.46
N SER A 134 -8.09 -12.37 -8.46
CA SER A 134 -8.68 -11.03 -8.54
C SER A 134 -10.21 -11.08 -8.55
N MET A 135 -10.81 -11.98 -9.32
CA MET A 135 -12.27 -12.10 -9.39
C MET A 135 -12.88 -12.55 -8.06
N GLN A 136 -12.23 -13.48 -7.36
CA GLN A 136 -12.66 -13.91 -6.03
C GLN A 136 -12.62 -12.73 -5.03
N GLN A 137 -11.51 -11.99 -5.01
CA GLN A 137 -11.35 -10.81 -4.15
C GLN A 137 -12.35 -9.69 -4.48
N ILE A 138 -12.72 -9.50 -5.75
CA ILE A 138 -13.78 -8.56 -6.15
C ILE A 138 -15.12 -9.01 -5.59
N SER A 139 -15.44 -10.30 -5.69
CA SER A 139 -16.68 -10.87 -5.14
C SER A 139 -16.78 -10.68 -3.62
N ASP A 140 -15.67 -10.93 -2.90
CA ASP A 140 -15.60 -10.73 -1.45
C ASP A 140 -15.76 -9.24 -1.08
N MET A 141 -15.08 -8.36 -1.80
CA MET A 141 -15.20 -6.91 -1.62
C MET A 141 -16.62 -6.42 -1.90
N TRP A 142 -17.25 -6.94 -2.95
CA TRP A 142 -18.64 -6.64 -3.31
C TRP A 142 -19.59 -7.00 -2.18
N THR A 143 -19.48 -8.23 -1.66
CA THR A 143 -20.30 -8.73 -0.55
C THR A 143 -20.17 -7.84 0.69
N ARG A 144 -18.94 -7.44 1.03
CA ARG A 144 -18.69 -6.54 2.17
C ARG A 144 -19.31 -5.15 1.99
N PHE A 145 -19.30 -4.59 0.77
CA PHE A 145 -19.99 -3.33 0.51
C PHE A 145 -21.52 -3.47 0.60
N LYS A 146 -22.05 -4.61 0.15
CA LYS A 146 -23.49 -4.92 0.28
C LYS A 146 -23.93 -4.99 1.73
N GLU A 147 -23.14 -5.62 2.59
CA GLU A 147 -23.37 -5.66 4.04
C GLU A 147 -23.38 -4.26 4.68
N ARG A 148 -22.69 -3.28 4.08
CA ARG A 148 -22.67 -1.86 4.51
C ARG A 148 -23.75 -1.00 3.86
N GLY A 149 -24.71 -1.60 3.19
CA GLY A 149 -25.86 -0.90 2.59
C GLY A 149 -25.55 -0.14 1.31
N TYR A 150 -24.46 -0.47 0.60
CA TYR A 150 -24.15 0.18 -0.68
C TYR A 150 -25.10 -0.29 -1.80
N PRO A 151 -25.68 0.63 -2.59
CA PRO A 151 -26.54 0.25 -3.71
C PRO A 151 -25.80 -0.48 -4.84
N ASP A 152 -26.41 -1.52 -5.43
CA ASP A 152 -25.79 -2.32 -6.49
C ASP A 152 -25.35 -1.46 -7.68
N ARG A 153 -26.18 -0.51 -8.10
CA ARG A 153 -25.87 0.42 -9.19
C ARG A 153 -24.57 1.19 -8.95
N LEU A 154 -24.33 1.62 -7.70
CA LEU A 154 -23.11 2.33 -7.35
C LEU A 154 -21.90 1.40 -7.41
N LEU A 155 -22.03 0.17 -6.93
CA LEU A 155 -20.95 -0.82 -6.96
C LEU A 155 -20.60 -1.23 -8.38
N SER A 156 -21.58 -1.48 -9.25
CA SER A 156 -21.37 -1.77 -10.68
C SER A 156 -20.61 -0.63 -11.36
N GLN A 157 -21.08 0.61 -11.19
CA GLN A 157 -20.40 1.79 -11.76
C GLN A 157 -18.97 1.93 -11.23
N SER A 158 -18.77 1.71 -9.94
CA SER A 158 -17.46 1.83 -9.31
C SER A 158 -16.47 0.79 -9.81
N LEU A 159 -16.93 -0.45 -10.04
CA LEU A 159 -16.11 -1.53 -10.58
C LEU A 159 -15.71 -1.24 -12.03
N GLU A 160 -16.62 -0.74 -12.86
CA GLU A 160 -16.31 -0.37 -14.24
C GLU A 160 -15.29 0.79 -14.32
N ILE A 161 -15.45 1.80 -13.45
CA ILE A 161 -14.46 2.88 -13.31
C ILE A 161 -13.10 2.30 -12.89
N ALA A 162 -13.07 1.40 -11.90
CA ALA A 162 -11.84 0.81 -11.39
C ALA A 162 -11.11 -0.02 -12.45
N LYS A 163 -11.82 -0.84 -13.23
CA LYS A 163 -11.26 -1.60 -14.36
C LYS A 163 -10.61 -0.66 -15.37
N LYS A 164 -11.30 0.43 -15.74
CA LYS A 164 -10.77 1.43 -16.67
C LYS A 164 -9.48 2.08 -16.13
N CYS A 165 -9.48 2.51 -14.87
CA CYS A 165 -8.30 3.10 -14.23
C CYS A 165 -7.10 2.14 -14.16
N CYS A 166 -7.33 0.83 -14.04
CA CYS A 166 -6.25 -0.16 -14.02
C CYS A 166 -5.74 -0.50 -15.43
N SER A 167 -6.60 -0.51 -16.45
CA SER A 167 -6.19 -0.69 -17.84
C SER A 167 -5.42 0.51 -18.40
N GLU A 168 -5.70 1.70 -17.89
CA GLU A 168 -4.93 2.92 -18.15
C GLU A 168 -3.65 2.94 -17.31
N SER A 169 -2.84 1.88 -17.42
CA SER A 169 -1.40 1.96 -17.15
C SER A 169 -0.70 2.69 -18.30
N THR A 170 -1.26 3.81 -18.76
CA THR A 170 -0.48 4.79 -19.49
C THR A 170 0.49 5.33 -18.45
N THR A 171 1.77 5.00 -18.57
CA THR A 171 2.82 5.92 -18.11
C THR A 171 2.33 7.31 -18.47
N PRO A 172 2.19 8.27 -17.53
CA PRO A 172 1.85 9.61 -17.92
C PRO A 172 2.89 9.99 -18.97
N ASP A 173 2.44 10.13 -20.21
CA ASP A 173 3.28 10.68 -21.25
C ASP A 173 3.78 11.98 -20.65
N ARG A 174 5.09 12.13 -20.51
CA ARG A 174 5.69 13.41 -20.11
C ARG A 174 5.58 14.39 -21.29
N GLY A 175 4.44 14.39 -21.98
CA GLY A 175 4.04 15.32 -23.00
C GLY A 175 3.80 16.65 -22.32
N GLN A 176 4.82 17.51 -22.41
CA GLN A 176 4.91 18.89 -21.92
C GLN A 176 4.53 19.07 -20.45
N ALA A 177 5.54 19.32 -19.63
CA ALA A 177 5.38 19.81 -18.27
C ALA A 177 4.59 21.13 -18.27
N GLY A 178 3.27 21.05 -18.16
CA GLY A 178 2.43 22.20 -17.87
C GLY A 178 2.86 22.79 -16.53
N VAL A 179 2.91 24.12 -16.45
CA VAL A 179 3.24 24.82 -15.21
C VAL A 179 2.15 24.51 -14.17
N VAL A 180 2.51 23.78 -13.12
CA VAL A 180 1.59 23.46 -12.02
C VAL A 180 1.59 24.61 -11.03
N PHE A 181 0.45 25.31 -10.91
CA PHE A 181 0.25 26.34 -9.90
C PHE A 181 -0.38 25.73 -8.64
N SER A 182 0.42 25.53 -7.59
CA SER A 182 -0.06 25.04 -6.29
C SER A 182 -0.30 26.21 -5.34
N THR A 183 -1.50 26.26 -4.73
CA THR A 183 -1.85 27.26 -3.71
C THR A 183 -2.46 26.57 -2.50
N LYS A 184 -2.35 27.20 -1.32
CA LYS A 184 -3.07 26.74 -0.13
C LYS A 184 -4.57 26.97 -0.33
N PHE A 185 -5.36 25.96 0.00
CA PHE A 185 -6.82 26.04 -0.10
C PHE A 185 -7.36 27.20 0.75
N ASN A 186 -8.12 28.10 0.12
CA ASN A 186 -8.82 29.20 0.78
C ASN A 186 -10.27 29.23 0.29
N ALA A 187 -11.22 29.22 1.24
CA ALA A 187 -12.66 29.21 0.93
C ALA A 187 -13.13 30.45 0.14
N CYS A 188 -12.37 31.56 0.19
CA CYS A 188 -12.67 32.80 -0.52
C CYS A 188 -12.22 32.79 -2.00
N THR A 189 -11.40 31.82 -2.42
CA THR A 189 -10.80 31.79 -3.77
C THR A 189 -11.43 30.75 -4.70
N LYS A 190 -12.74 30.50 -4.58
CA LYS A 190 -13.47 29.52 -5.40
C LYS A 190 -13.34 29.74 -6.92
N ASN A 191 -13.09 30.98 -7.34
CA ASN A 191 -12.99 31.36 -8.76
C ASN A 191 -11.56 31.59 -9.27
N LEU A 192 -10.53 31.37 -8.44
CA LEU A 192 -9.14 31.69 -8.80
C LEU A 192 -8.69 30.94 -10.06
N GLY A 193 -9.06 29.67 -10.20
CA GLY A 193 -8.73 28.89 -11.40
C GLY A 193 -9.37 29.42 -12.69
N LYS A 194 -10.55 30.06 -12.61
CA LYS A 194 -11.18 30.73 -13.76
C LYS A 194 -10.48 32.04 -14.10
N LEU A 195 -10.06 32.79 -13.07
CA LEU A 195 -9.37 34.07 -13.24
C LEU A 195 -7.98 33.88 -13.87
N VAL A 196 -7.22 32.90 -13.39
CA VAL A 196 -5.87 32.59 -13.89
C VAL A 196 -5.93 32.20 -15.37
N ARG A 197 -6.83 31.31 -15.77
CA ARG A 197 -7.03 30.93 -17.19
C ARG A 197 -7.55 32.06 -18.08
N LYS A 198 -8.19 33.07 -17.49
CA LYS A 198 -8.71 34.23 -18.23
C LYS A 198 -7.64 35.30 -18.44
N GLN A 199 -6.73 35.47 -17.48
CA GLN A 199 -5.71 36.54 -17.50
C GLN A 199 -4.35 36.09 -18.01
N TRP A 200 -4.02 34.81 -17.87
CA TRP A 200 -2.86 34.20 -18.49
C TRP A 200 -3.32 33.36 -19.68
N ASN A 201 -2.76 33.62 -20.88
CA ASN A 201 -2.98 32.82 -22.09
C ASN A 201 -2.23 31.48 -22.00
N ILE A 202 -2.71 30.59 -21.14
CA ILE A 202 -2.27 29.19 -20.99
C ILE A 202 -3.44 28.24 -21.22
#